data_AF-A0A377A184-F1
#
_entry.id   AF-A0A377A184-F1
#
_cell.length_a   1.000
_cell.length_b   1.000
_cell.length_c   1.000
_cell.angle_alpha   90.00
_cell.angle_beta   90.00
_cell.angle_gamma   90.00
#
_symmetry.space_group_name_H-M   'P 1'
#
loop_
_entity.id
_entity.type
_entity.pdbx_description
1 polymer ?
#
loop_
_entity_poly.entity_id
_entity_poly.type
_entity_poly.pdbx_seq_one_letter_code
_entity_poly.pdbx_strand_id
1 'polypeptide(L)'
;MDIAQAIRGNKGQGTATHGTTSVTVPDKYGNPHVIKFSRSSDVPVYARIKLKVFTGYTSQIGQQIQQAISDYINSLMIGDSVLLSRIYSPANLGVVSGGNARYYDIQELTIGKSPGALSSSNIDIRYNESASCTPENIVITVES
;
A
#
# COMPACT_ATOMS: atom_id res chain seq x y z
N MET A 1 -1.25 -24.79 -4.83
CA MET A 1 -0.52 -25.53 -5.88
C MET A 1 -0.67 -24.90 -7.27
N ASP A 2 -1.77 -24.18 -7.51
CA ASP A 2 -2.15 -23.67 -8.83
C ASP A 2 -1.10 -22.78 -9.51
N ILE A 3 -0.43 -21.88 -8.78
CA ILE A 3 0.62 -21.02 -9.37
C ILE A 3 1.80 -21.84 -9.90
N ALA A 4 2.26 -22.85 -9.13
CA ALA A 4 3.39 -23.67 -9.54
C ALA A 4 3.05 -24.55 -10.75
N GLN A 5 1.80 -25.06 -10.82
CA GLN A 5 1.30 -25.79 -11.97
C GLN A 5 1.17 -24.89 -13.21
N ALA A 6 0.63 -23.68 -13.06
CA ALA A 6 0.51 -22.71 -14.14
C ALA A 6 1.89 -22.29 -14.69
N ILE A 7 2.88 -22.04 -13.81
CA ILE A 7 4.26 -21.75 -14.22
C ILE A 7 4.87 -22.95 -14.95
N ARG A 8 4.68 -24.18 -14.45
CA ARG A 8 5.16 -25.39 -15.12
C ARG A 8 4.57 -25.54 -16.53
N GLY A 9 3.29 -25.23 -16.72
CA GLY A 9 2.61 -25.31 -18.01
C GLY A 9 3.03 -24.25 -19.03
N ASN A 10 3.46 -23.06 -18.57
CA ASN A 10 3.82 -21.94 -19.43
C ASN A 10 5.33 -21.73 -19.60
N LYS A 11 6.17 -22.27 -18.71
CA LYS A 11 7.63 -22.09 -18.83
C LYS A 11 8.16 -22.84 -20.04
N GLY A 12 9.14 -22.26 -20.72
CA GLY A 12 9.92 -22.95 -21.75
C GLY A 12 10.55 -24.25 -21.22
N GLN A 13 10.66 -25.26 -22.08
CA GLN A 13 11.39 -26.48 -21.73
C GLN A 13 12.87 -26.13 -21.47
N GLY A 14 13.47 -26.74 -20.45
CA GLY A 14 14.86 -26.48 -20.06
C GLY A 14 15.11 -25.19 -19.25
N THR A 15 14.12 -24.30 -19.06
CA THR A 15 14.34 -23.09 -18.25
C THR A 15 14.20 -23.36 -16.76
N ALA A 16 15.14 -22.81 -15.99
CA ALA A 16 15.06 -22.79 -14.52
C ALA A 16 14.07 -21.72 -14.05
N THR A 17 13.52 -21.95 -12.87
CA THR A 17 12.64 -20.98 -12.18
C THR A 17 13.36 -20.47 -10.93
N HIS A 18 13.18 -19.20 -10.62
CA HIS A 18 13.85 -18.53 -9.50
C HIS A 18 12.81 -17.92 -8.55
N GLY A 19 13.14 -17.87 -7.26
CA GLY A 19 12.28 -17.29 -6.25
C GLY A 19 12.51 -17.87 -4.86
N THR A 20 11.86 -17.28 -3.87
CA THR A 20 11.99 -17.67 -2.45
C THR A 20 11.10 -18.86 -2.09
N THR A 21 9.97 -19.05 -2.78
CA THR A 21 9.09 -20.20 -2.59
C THR A 21 9.45 -21.30 -3.58
N SER A 22 9.61 -22.54 -3.11
CA SER A 22 9.88 -23.72 -3.95
C SER A 22 8.76 -24.74 -3.78
N VAL A 23 8.17 -25.18 -4.89
CA VAL A 23 7.09 -26.18 -4.92
C VAL A 23 7.45 -27.25 -5.94
N THR A 24 7.41 -28.51 -5.52
CA THR A 24 7.60 -29.65 -6.42
C THR A 24 6.28 -29.99 -7.09
N VAL A 25 6.26 -29.98 -8.42
CA VAL A 25 5.10 -30.34 -9.24
C VAL A 25 5.49 -31.53 -10.12
N PRO A 26 4.82 -32.69 -9.99
CA PRO A 26 5.09 -33.84 -10.84
C PRO A 26 4.64 -33.58 -12.29
N ASP A 27 5.32 -34.21 -13.26
CA ASP A 27 4.84 -34.28 -14.63
C ASP A 27 3.75 -35.35 -14.84
N LYS A 28 3.31 -35.50 -16.09
CA LYS A 28 2.33 -36.52 -16.50
C LYS A 28 2.83 -37.96 -16.24
N TYR A 29 4.14 -38.15 -16.13
CA TYR A 29 4.82 -39.42 -15.90
C TYR A 29 5.31 -39.58 -14.44
N GLY A 30 4.98 -38.65 -13.55
CA GLY A 30 5.36 -38.68 -12.13
C GLY A 30 6.75 -38.10 -11.81
N ASN A 31 7.49 -37.57 -12.78
CA ASN A 31 8.81 -36.99 -12.52
C ASN A 31 8.69 -35.66 -11.77
N PRO A 32 9.43 -35.46 -10.66
CA PRO A 32 9.34 -34.25 -9.87
C PRO A 32 10.03 -33.07 -10.56
N HIS A 33 9.32 -31.95 -10.74
CA HIS A 33 9.90 -30.69 -11.17
C HIS A 33 9.80 -29.64 -10.07
N VAL A 34 10.94 -29.08 -9.67
CA VAL A 34 10.97 -27.97 -8.72
C VAL A 34 10.65 -26.67 -9.44
N ILE A 35 9.54 -26.04 -9.06
CA ILE A 35 9.13 -24.73 -9.53
C ILE A 35 9.36 -23.71 -8.42
N LYS A 36 10.12 -22.66 -8.71
CA LYS A 36 10.39 -21.56 -7.79
C LYS A 36 9.68 -20.29 -8.25
N PHE A 37 9.08 -19.59 -7.31
CA PHE A 37 8.47 -18.28 -7.55
C PHE A 37 8.58 -17.44 -6.28
N SER A 38 8.41 -16.13 -6.41
CA SER A 38 8.32 -15.21 -5.29
C SER A 38 6.95 -14.54 -5.30
N ARG A 39 6.44 -14.22 -4.12
CA ARG A 39 5.36 -13.25 -3.96
C ARG A 39 5.93 -12.01 -3.28
N SER A 40 5.30 -10.87 -3.51
CA SER A 40 5.64 -9.65 -2.79
C SER A 40 5.40 -9.82 -1.30
N SER A 41 6.25 -9.21 -0.48
CA SER A 41 5.98 -9.06 0.95
C SER A 41 5.18 -7.78 1.18
N ASP A 42 4.12 -7.87 1.96
CA ASP A 42 3.35 -6.68 2.33
C ASP A 42 4.12 -5.87 3.38
N VAL A 43 4.16 -4.55 3.20
CA VAL A 43 4.76 -3.58 4.11
C VAL A 43 3.63 -2.69 4.61
N PRO A 44 3.22 -2.84 5.89
CA PRO A 44 2.15 -2.01 6.44
C PRO A 44 2.62 -0.57 6.54
N VAL A 45 1.80 0.35 6.05
CA VAL A 45 2.02 1.79 6.08
C VAL A 45 1.01 2.42 7.03
N TYR A 46 1.55 3.29 7.89
CA TYR A 46 0.81 4.06 8.86
C TYR A 46 0.96 5.55 8.53
N ALA A 47 -0.08 6.31 8.79
CA ALA A 47 -0.05 7.76 8.65
C ALA A 47 -0.65 8.43 9.90
N ARG A 48 -0.13 9.60 10.24
CA ARG A 48 -0.74 10.49 11.23
C ARG A 48 -0.91 11.87 10.61
N ILE A 49 -2.12 12.40 10.77
CA ILE A 49 -2.52 13.67 10.18
C ILE A 49 -3.05 14.56 11.29
N LYS A 50 -2.50 15.77 11.39
CA LYS A 50 -3.04 16.83 12.24
C LYS A 50 -3.83 17.79 11.37
N LEU A 51 -5.11 17.93 11.66
CA LEU A 51 -6.03 18.80 10.94
C LEU A 51 -6.42 19.98 11.82
N LYS A 52 -6.33 21.19 11.27
CA LYS A 52 -7.07 22.34 11.78
C LYS A 52 -8.45 22.32 11.16
N VAL A 53 -9.51 22.24 11.94
CA VAL A 53 -10.87 22.10 11.42
C VAL A 53 -11.62 23.43 11.38
N PHE A 54 -12.52 23.59 10.42
CA PHE A 54 -13.39 24.76 10.26
C PHE A 54 -14.86 24.37 10.41
N THR A 55 -15.73 25.39 10.47
CA THR A 55 -17.18 25.20 10.54
C THR A 55 -17.67 24.30 9.38
N GLY A 56 -18.28 23.17 9.73
CA GLY A 56 -18.78 22.18 8.78
C GLY A 56 -17.94 20.90 8.68
N TYR A 57 -16.83 20.80 9.41
CA TYR A 57 -16.10 19.54 9.54
C TYR A 57 -16.94 18.48 10.27
N THR A 58 -16.90 17.24 9.79
CA THR A 58 -17.62 16.10 10.37
C THR A 58 -16.70 14.87 10.47
N SER A 59 -17.06 13.92 11.32
CA SER A 59 -16.35 12.63 11.41
C SER A 59 -16.34 11.86 10.08
N GLN A 60 -17.38 12.03 9.26
CA GLN A 60 -17.47 11.44 7.92
C GLN A 60 -16.38 11.97 6.98
N ILE A 61 -16.01 13.25 7.09
CA ILE A 61 -14.90 13.82 6.32
C ILE A 61 -13.58 13.14 6.73
N GLY A 62 -13.36 12.93 8.04
CA GLY A 62 -12.21 12.18 8.53
C GLY A 62 -12.14 10.76 7.95
N GLN A 63 -13.26 10.03 7.94
CA GLN A 63 -13.33 8.69 7.36
C GLN A 63 -13.04 8.69 5.85
N GLN A 64 -13.52 9.68 5.11
CA GLN A 64 -13.22 9.84 3.69
C GLN A 64 -11.73 10.11 3.45
N ILE A 65 -11.07 10.91 4.29
CA ILE A 65 -9.62 11.16 4.22
C ILE A 65 -8.87 9.84 4.44
N GLN A 66 -9.23 9.08 5.48
CA GLN A 66 -8.62 7.79 5.76
C GLN A 66 -8.74 6.84 4.55
N GLN A 67 -9.96 6.72 3.99
CA GLN A 67 -10.22 5.86 2.84
C GLN A 67 -9.42 6.28 1.60
N ALA A 68 -9.43 7.58 1.27
CA ALA A 68 -8.73 8.08 0.09
C ALA A 68 -7.21 7.85 0.15
N ILE A 69 -6.62 8.01 1.34
CA ILE A 69 -5.19 7.76 1.55
C ILE A 69 -4.88 6.26 1.50
N SER A 70 -5.70 5.41 2.16
CA SER A 70 -5.48 3.96 2.10
C SER A 70 -5.61 3.42 0.68
N ASP A 71 -6.59 3.90 -0.09
CA ASP A 71 -6.80 3.50 -1.48
C ASP A 71 -5.62 3.91 -2.36
N TYR A 72 -5.11 5.13 -2.17
CA TYR A 72 -3.92 5.59 -2.87
C TYR A 72 -2.70 4.69 -2.57
N ILE A 73 -2.44 4.38 -1.30
CA ILE A 73 -1.30 3.54 -0.92
C ILE A 73 -1.45 2.12 -1.50
N ASN A 74 -2.65 1.54 -1.43
CA ASN A 74 -2.93 0.21 -1.96
C ASN A 74 -2.93 0.16 -3.50
N SER A 75 -2.99 1.32 -4.18
CA SER A 75 -2.90 1.43 -5.64
C SER A 75 -1.46 1.43 -6.17
N LEU A 76 -0.47 1.60 -5.30
CA LEU A 76 0.95 1.62 -5.68
C LEU A 76 1.41 0.25 -6.17
N MET A 77 2.28 0.23 -7.18
CA MET A 77 2.84 -1.02 -7.69
C MET A 77 3.90 -1.57 -6.72
N ILE A 78 4.22 -2.86 -6.87
CA ILE A 78 5.30 -3.50 -6.11
C ILE A 78 6.61 -2.75 -6.37
N GLY A 79 7.32 -2.39 -5.30
CA GLY A 79 8.55 -1.60 -5.36
C GLY A 79 8.37 -0.09 -5.48
N ASP A 80 7.14 0.42 -5.60
CA ASP A 80 6.90 1.86 -5.58
C ASP A 80 7.05 2.41 -4.17
N SER A 81 7.91 3.41 -4.03
CA SER A 81 8.10 4.10 -2.75
C SER A 81 6.90 4.98 -2.42
N VAL A 82 6.54 5.03 -1.14
CA VAL A 82 5.45 5.88 -0.68
C VAL A 82 5.99 7.29 -0.46
N LEU A 83 5.63 8.20 -1.37
CA LEU A 83 6.08 9.59 -1.33
C LEU A 83 5.11 10.44 -0.49
N LEU A 84 5.65 11.09 0.54
CA LEU A 84 4.88 11.93 1.47
C LEU A 84 4.09 13.02 0.72
N SER A 85 4.75 13.68 -0.22
CA SER A 85 4.18 14.76 -1.04
C SER A 85 2.96 14.31 -1.85
N ARG A 86 2.95 13.04 -2.31
CA ARG A 86 1.83 12.52 -3.09
C ARG A 86 0.62 12.17 -2.25
N ILE A 87 0.80 11.90 -0.95
CA ILE A 87 -0.31 11.62 -0.01
C ILE A 87 -1.15 12.86 0.26
N TYR A 88 -0.56 14.07 0.18
CA TYR A 88 -1.34 15.30 0.31
C TYR A 88 -2.44 15.44 -0.74
N SER A 89 -2.26 14.86 -1.93
CA SER A 89 -3.29 14.91 -2.97
C SER A 89 -4.57 14.15 -2.60
N PRO A 90 -4.55 12.84 -2.26
CA PRO A 90 -5.74 12.13 -1.80
C PRO A 90 -6.24 12.61 -0.43
N ALA A 91 -5.36 13.13 0.44
CA ALA A 91 -5.76 13.70 1.73
C ALA A 91 -6.60 14.98 1.58
N ASN A 92 -6.41 15.72 0.48
CA ASN A 92 -7.20 16.89 0.14
C ASN A 92 -8.41 16.48 -0.72
N LEU A 93 -9.49 16.07 -0.05
CA LEU A 93 -10.71 15.55 -0.67
C LEU A 93 -11.33 16.57 -1.65
N GLY A 94 -10.98 16.44 -2.94
CA GLY A 94 -11.67 17.08 -4.05
C GLY A 94 -11.52 18.60 -4.15
N VAL A 95 -10.31 19.15 -3.98
CA VAL A 95 -10.01 20.60 -4.15
C VAL A 95 -10.56 21.18 -5.46
N VAL A 96 -10.65 20.36 -6.50
CA VAL A 96 -11.09 20.76 -7.85
C VAL A 96 -12.60 20.97 -8.04
N SER A 97 -13.48 20.50 -7.14
CA SER A 97 -14.95 20.64 -7.30
C SER A 97 -15.66 21.19 -6.06
N GLY A 98 -14.96 21.95 -5.21
CA GLY A 98 -15.53 22.40 -3.93
C GLY A 98 -15.75 21.23 -2.96
N GLY A 99 -14.86 20.23 -2.96
CA GLY A 99 -14.92 19.13 -2.02
C GLY A 99 -14.75 19.55 -0.56
N ASN A 100 -14.74 18.55 0.32
CA ASN A 100 -14.70 18.74 1.76
C ASN A 100 -13.40 19.38 2.28
N ALA A 101 -12.38 19.53 1.42
CA ALA A 101 -11.12 20.21 1.72
C ALA A 101 -11.30 21.66 2.23
N ARG A 102 -12.44 22.32 1.98
CA ARG A 102 -12.74 23.65 2.53
C ARG A 102 -12.98 23.67 4.05
N TYR A 103 -13.25 22.51 4.65
CA TYR A 103 -13.63 22.38 6.05
C TYR A 103 -12.46 22.04 6.98
N TYR A 104 -11.25 21.91 6.45
CA TYR A 104 -10.05 21.62 7.22
C TYR A 104 -8.79 22.11 6.52
N ASP A 105 -7.70 22.22 7.28
CA ASP A 105 -6.36 22.47 6.78
C ASP A 105 -5.39 21.45 7.38
N ILE A 106 -4.51 20.88 6.56
CA ILE A 106 -3.55 19.85 6.99
C ILE A 106 -2.32 20.54 7.58
N GLN A 107 -2.21 20.55 8.91
CA GLN A 107 -1.08 21.16 9.61
C GLN A 107 0.16 20.27 9.57
N GLU A 108 -0.05 18.96 9.72
CA GLU A 108 1.04 18.00 9.77
C GLU A 108 0.59 16.68 9.15
N LEU A 109 1.48 16.07 8.37
CA LEU A 109 1.30 14.74 7.82
C LEU A 109 2.63 13.97 7.96
N THR A 110 2.58 12.86 8.68
CA THR A 110 3.73 11.98 8.88
C THR A 110 3.36 10.55 8.53
N ILE A 111 4.32 9.79 8.02
CA ILE A 111 4.12 8.40 7.58
C ILE A 111 5.25 7.51 8.09
N GLY A 112 4.98 6.21 8.16
CA GLY A 112 6.00 5.23 8.53
C GLY A 112 5.55 3.79 8.35
N LYS A 113 6.48 2.85 8.57
CA LYS A 113 6.22 1.40 8.51
C LYS A 113 5.67 0.83 9.83
N SER A 114 5.55 1.67 10.87
CA SER A 114 4.96 1.29 12.15
C SER A 114 4.29 2.51 12.81
N PRO A 115 3.30 2.30 13.70
CA PRO A 115 2.58 3.40 14.33
C PRO A 115 3.44 4.23 15.31
N GLY A 116 4.59 3.69 15.74
CA GLY A 116 5.54 4.35 16.65
C GLY A 116 6.72 5.02 15.96
N ALA A 117 6.91 4.82 14.65
CA ALA A 117 8.03 5.36 13.89
C ALA A 117 7.51 6.09 12.64
N LEU A 118 6.86 7.24 12.89
CA LEU A 118 6.35 8.12 11.85
C LEU A 118 7.28 9.33 11.67
N SER A 119 7.48 9.75 10.43
CA SER A 119 8.30 10.90 10.07
C SER A 119 7.73 11.64 8.87
N SER A 120 8.18 12.88 8.67
CA SER A 120 7.92 13.67 7.46
C SER A 120 8.88 13.30 6.32
N SER A 121 9.08 12.00 6.10
CA SER A 121 9.97 11.47 5.07
C SER A 121 9.26 10.40 4.23
N ASN A 122 9.78 10.18 3.03
CA ASN A 122 9.30 9.09 2.18
C ASN A 122 9.57 7.73 2.81
N ILE A 123 8.78 6.72 2.43
CA ILE A 123 9.01 5.33 2.79
C ILE A 123 9.53 4.59 1.58
N ASP A 124 10.76 4.10 1.69
CA ASP A 124 11.34 3.23 0.67
C ASP A 124 10.71 1.84 0.75
N ILE A 125 10.14 1.39 -0.36
CA ILE A 125 9.60 0.05 -0.56
C ILE A 125 10.56 -0.70 -1.47
N ARG A 126 10.99 -1.90 -1.06
CA ARG A 126 11.93 -2.69 -1.86
C ARG A 126 11.25 -3.25 -3.11
N TYR A 127 12.03 -3.62 -4.11
CA TYR A 127 11.53 -4.17 -5.38
C TYR A 127 10.65 -5.43 -5.24
N ASN A 128 10.72 -6.13 -4.10
CA ASN A 128 9.95 -7.32 -3.77
C ASN A 128 8.96 -7.09 -2.63
N GLU A 129 8.65 -5.82 -2.33
CA GLU A 129 7.72 -5.39 -1.30
C GLU A 129 6.56 -4.60 -1.92
N SER A 130 5.38 -4.69 -1.30
CA SER A 130 4.19 -3.92 -1.67
C SER A 130 3.74 -3.12 -0.46
N ALA A 131 3.46 -1.83 -0.65
CA ALA A 131 2.84 -1.06 0.41
C ALA A 131 1.40 -1.55 0.65
N SER A 132 0.99 -1.61 1.92
CA SER A 132 -0.38 -1.94 2.30
C SER A 132 -0.86 -1.01 3.40
N CYS A 133 -2.10 -0.54 3.32
CA CYS A 133 -2.67 0.39 4.29
C CYS A 133 -4.16 0.13 4.47
N THR A 134 -4.63 0.08 5.70
CA THR A 134 -6.06 0.11 6.01
C THR A 134 -6.45 1.49 6.55
N PRO A 135 -7.71 1.92 6.43
CA PRO A 135 -8.17 3.19 6.98
C PRO A 135 -7.82 3.37 8.46
N GLU A 136 -7.81 2.28 9.24
CA GLU A 136 -7.50 2.27 10.68
C GLU A 136 -6.01 2.56 10.98
N ASN A 137 -5.11 2.34 10.01
CA ASN A 137 -3.69 2.68 10.14
C ASN A 137 -3.43 4.20 10.01
N ILE A 138 -4.47 4.98 9.67
CA ILE A 138 -4.39 6.42 9.47
C ILE A 138 -5.05 7.10 10.67
N VAL A 139 -4.25 7.75 11.51
CA VAL A 139 -4.73 8.45 12.70
C VAL A 139 -4.92 9.93 12.39
N ILE A 140 -6.13 10.45 12.58
CA ILE A 140 -6.45 11.87 12.41
C ILE A 140 -6.63 12.50 13.79
N THR A 141 -5.89 13.58 14.06
CA THR A 141 -6.08 14.44 15.22
C THR A 141 -6.60 15.78 14.76
N VAL A 142 -7.68 16.26 15.37
CA VAL A 142 -8.31 17.54 15.03
C VAL A 142 -7.99 18.59 16.09
N GLU A 143 -7.67 19.79 15.65
CA GLU A 143 -7.46 20.98 16.47
C GLU A 143 -8.39 22.09 15.97
N SER A 144 -8.95 22.86 16.91
CA SER A 144 -9.88 23.97 16.66
C SER A 144 -9.14 25.29 16.51
#